data_AF-A0A9E2GV72-F1
#
_entry.id   AF-A0A9E2GV72-F1
#
_cell.length_a   1.000
_cell.length_b   1.000
_cell.length_c   1.000
_cell.angle_alpha   90.00
_cell.angle_beta   90.00
_cell.angle_gamma   90.00
#
_symmetry.space_group_name_H-M   'P 1'
#
loop_
_entity.id
_entity.type
_entity.pdbx_description
1 polymer ?
#
loop_
_entity_poly.entity_id
_entity_poly.type
_entity_poly.pdbx_seq_one_letter_code
_entity_poly.pdbx_strand_id
1 'polypeptide(L)'
;MTAWFCFLLFQFRFSPGSPPEEVAAPPPVLMDSSVQPEGPSSGRVSSLLEKQAQLWEVVGRSRDQQRRYTDSQTVLQEERLEWMAQRDRLTVTISATNRAILKKDRRLRELVEAVYKLTHATFGQAHVLAGRRSVPRDGRIVLLTLLEREILEKRSLQADLKRLRDRRASVDETVSELESLEENFRLLALEAESL
;
A
#
# COMPACT_ATOMS: atom_id res chain seq x y z
N MET A 1 -8.97 8.26 -5.16
CA MET A 1 -8.64 9.16 -6.28
C MET A 1 -7.13 9.43 -6.35
N THR A 2 -6.31 8.39 -6.51
CA THR A 2 -4.83 8.51 -6.56
C THR A 2 -4.20 7.68 -7.68
N ALA A 3 -4.98 6.83 -8.37
CA ALA A 3 -4.51 6.00 -9.49
C ALA A 3 -4.20 6.79 -10.78
N TRP A 4 -4.54 8.10 -10.84
CA TRP A 4 -4.28 8.93 -12.01
C TRP A 4 -2.84 9.48 -12.08
N PHE A 5 -2.10 9.48 -10.96
CA PHE A 5 -0.81 10.17 -10.89
C PHE A 5 0.34 9.37 -11.54
N CYS A 6 0.25 8.04 -11.58
CA CYS A 6 1.29 7.19 -12.18
C CYS A 6 1.26 7.19 -13.72
N PHE A 7 0.13 7.52 -14.35
CA PHE A 7 -0.01 7.49 -15.81
C PHE A 7 0.65 8.71 -16.49
N LEU A 8 0.79 9.83 -15.78
CA LEU A 8 1.33 11.08 -16.35
C LEU A 8 2.87 11.15 -16.37
N LEU A 9 3.56 10.33 -15.56
CA LEU A 9 5.03 10.28 -15.57
C LEU A 9 5.62 9.53 -16.76
N PHE A 10 4.79 8.83 -17.55
CA PHE A 10 5.25 8.03 -18.68
C PHE A 10 5.35 8.81 -20.02
N GLN A 11 4.74 10.00 -20.14
CA GLN A 11 4.58 10.69 -21.44
C GLN A 11 5.60 11.80 -21.75
N PHE A 12 6.52 12.18 -20.85
CA PHE A 12 7.28 13.44 -21.00
C PHE A 12 8.81 13.34 -21.15
N ARG A 13 9.38 12.21 -21.56
CA ARG A 13 10.84 12.10 -21.73
C ARG A 13 11.29 11.53 -23.08
N PHE A 14 10.92 12.21 -24.16
CA PHE A 14 11.57 12.06 -25.47
C PHE A 14 11.93 13.43 -26.06
N SER A 15 13.18 13.84 -25.84
CA SER A 15 13.98 14.74 -26.68
C SER A 15 15.44 14.52 -26.27
N PRO A 16 16.36 14.18 -27.19
CA PRO A 16 17.02 15.17 -28.06
C PRO A 16 17.20 14.64 -29.51
N GLY A 17 17.42 15.43 -30.57
CA GLY A 17 18.35 16.55 -30.71
C GLY A 17 19.70 16.04 -31.23
N SER A 18 19.97 16.20 -32.53
CA SER A 18 21.26 15.98 -33.21
C SER A 18 21.72 17.28 -33.89
N PRO A 19 22.96 17.42 -34.42
CA PRO A 19 24.34 17.25 -33.90
C PRO A 19 25.15 18.59 -34.11
N PRO A 20 26.52 18.70 -34.17
CA PRO A 20 27.34 18.24 -35.32
C PRO A 20 28.84 17.83 -35.06
N GLU A 21 29.43 17.21 -36.08
CA GLU A 21 30.84 17.18 -36.59
C GLU A 21 32.08 17.15 -35.67
N GLU A 22 32.99 16.20 -35.91
CA GLU A 22 34.42 16.50 -36.11
C GLU A 22 35.13 15.46 -37.01
N VAL A 23 36.01 15.97 -37.87
CA VAL A 23 36.66 15.37 -39.04
C VAL A 23 38.04 14.79 -38.68
N ALA A 24 38.41 13.63 -39.22
CA ALA A 24 39.82 13.29 -39.44
C ALA A 24 40.00 12.34 -40.65
N ALA A 25 40.85 12.77 -41.58
CA ALA A 25 41.15 12.19 -42.89
C ALA A 25 42.27 11.10 -42.84
N PRO A 26 42.59 10.42 -43.96
CA PRO A 26 43.02 9.00 -44.03
C PRO A 26 44.53 8.77 -44.20
N PRO A 27 44.98 7.51 -44.38
CA PRO A 27 46.13 7.21 -45.21
C PRO A 27 45.82 6.25 -46.40
N PRO A 28 46.73 6.17 -47.39
CA PRO A 28 46.39 5.92 -48.80
C PRO A 28 46.86 4.53 -49.30
N VAL A 29 46.78 4.37 -50.63
CA VAL A 29 47.56 3.42 -51.48
C VAL A 29 46.84 2.05 -51.68
N LEU A 30 46.61 1.45 -52.86
CA LEU A 30 47.11 1.58 -54.25
C LEU A 30 46.05 1.01 -55.22
N MET A 31 46.06 1.49 -56.46
CA MET A 31 45.36 0.96 -57.63
C MET A 31 45.73 -0.51 -57.91
N ASP A 32 44.76 -1.33 -58.34
CA ASP A 32 44.77 -1.86 -59.70
C ASP A 32 43.55 -2.73 -60.07
N SER A 33 43.18 -2.60 -61.35
CA SER A 33 42.57 -3.63 -62.22
C SER A 33 41.12 -4.08 -61.96
N SER A 34 40.21 -3.37 -62.62
CA SER A 34 39.29 -3.92 -63.64
C SER A 34 38.99 -5.42 -63.59
N VAL A 35 37.88 -5.80 -62.94
CA VAL A 35 36.90 -6.78 -63.46
C VAL A 35 35.55 -6.42 -62.86
N GLN A 36 34.59 -5.96 -63.68
CA GLN A 36 33.17 -6.09 -63.35
C GLN A 36 32.81 -7.58 -63.37
N PRO A 37 32.24 -8.16 -62.31
CA PRO A 37 31.18 -9.11 -62.48
C PRO A 37 29.86 -8.32 -62.35
N GLU A 38 29.13 -8.19 -63.44
CA GLU A 38 27.69 -7.98 -63.34
C GLU A 38 27.09 -9.19 -62.61
N GLY A 39 26.94 -9.05 -61.29
CA GLY A 39 26.33 -10.04 -60.41
C GLY A 39 25.03 -9.46 -59.84
N PRO A 40 23.86 -10.05 -60.09
CA PRO A 40 22.57 -9.58 -59.56
C PRO A 40 22.36 -9.91 -58.06
N SER A 41 23.40 -9.80 -57.22
CA SER A 41 23.41 -10.34 -55.86
C SER A 41 23.69 -9.32 -54.74
N SER A 42 24.23 -8.14 -55.03
CA SER A 42 24.58 -7.13 -54.01
C SER A 42 23.36 -6.58 -53.24
N GLY A 43 22.27 -6.24 -53.95
CA GLY A 43 21.02 -5.77 -53.31
C GLY A 43 20.28 -6.84 -52.49
N ARG A 44 20.49 -8.12 -52.80
CA ARG A 44 19.89 -9.25 -52.04
C ARG A 44 20.58 -9.48 -50.70
N VAL A 45 21.89 -9.26 -50.61
CA VAL A 45 22.64 -9.39 -49.35
C VAL A 45 22.34 -8.21 -48.42
N SER A 46 22.27 -6.98 -48.95
CA SER A 46 21.88 -5.79 -48.16
C SER A 46 20.46 -5.89 -47.61
N SER A 47 19.50 -6.34 -48.43
CA SER A 47 18.11 -6.54 -47.96
C SER A 47 17.95 -7.70 -46.97
N LEU A 48 18.83 -8.70 -47.00
CA LEU A 48 18.88 -9.77 -45.99
C LEU A 48 19.46 -9.27 -44.66
N LEU A 49 20.54 -8.50 -44.70
CA LEU A 49 21.14 -7.88 -43.51
C LEU A 49 20.18 -6.90 -42.82
N GLU A 50 19.45 -6.11 -43.61
CA GLU A 50 18.44 -5.17 -43.10
C GLU A 50 17.26 -5.89 -42.44
N LYS A 51 16.78 -6.98 -43.03
CA LYS A 51 15.78 -7.87 -42.40
C LYS A 51 16.30 -8.53 -41.14
N GLN A 52 17.57 -8.92 -41.11
CA GLN A 52 18.18 -9.53 -39.94
C GLN A 52 18.32 -8.52 -38.79
N ALA A 53 18.67 -7.27 -39.07
CA ALA A 53 18.70 -6.19 -38.10
C ALA A 53 17.30 -5.92 -37.51
N GLN A 54 16.26 -5.89 -38.35
CA GLN A 54 14.87 -5.76 -37.91
C GLN A 54 14.43 -6.90 -36.98
N LEU A 55 14.84 -8.14 -37.28
CA LEU A 55 14.57 -9.29 -36.41
C LEU A 55 15.28 -9.17 -35.05
N TRP A 56 16.54 -8.72 -35.03
CA TRP A 56 17.26 -8.50 -33.77
C TRP A 56 16.65 -7.37 -32.94
N GLU A 57 16.14 -6.31 -33.56
CA GLU A 57 15.37 -5.29 -32.84
C GLU A 57 14.08 -5.86 -32.24
N VAL A 58 13.33 -6.69 -32.97
CA VAL A 58 12.11 -7.34 -32.47
C VAL A 58 12.43 -8.27 -31.29
N VAL A 59 13.50 -9.07 -31.40
CA VAL A 59 13.99 -9.94 -30.31
C VAL A 59 14.44 -9.11 -29.11
N GLY A 60 15.12 -7.98 -29.34
CA GLY A 60 15.49 -7.03 -28.29
C GLY A 60 14.27 -6.47 -27.55
N ARG A 61 13.28 -5.97 -28.29
CA ARG A 61 12.02 -5.46 -27.73
C ARG A 61 11.25 -6.54 -26.95
N SER A 62 11.24 -7.77 -27.44
CA SER A 62 10.61 -8.91 -26.75
C SER A 62 11.31 -9.24 -25.43
N ARG A 63 12.65 -9.26 -25.41
CA ARG A 63 13.42 -9.47 -24.16
C ARG A 63 13.23 -8.33 -23.16
N ASP A 64 13.19 -7.09 -23.63
CA ASP A 64 12.93 -5.93 -22.78
C ASP A 64 11.51 -5.94 -22.21
N GLN A 65 10.52 -6.36 -23.01
CA GLN A 65 9.15 -6.58 -22.53
C GLN A 65 9.08 -7.67 -21.46
N GLN A 66 9.78 -8.79 -21.66
CA GLN A 66 9.83 -9.87 -20.68
C GLN A 66 10.47 -9.42 -19.36
N ARG A 67 11.56 -8.65 -19.41
CA ARG A 67 12.20 -8.07 -18.22
C ARG A 67 11.27 -7.12 -17.49
N ARG A 68 10.62 -6.20 -18.21
CA ARG A 68 9.65 -5.27 -17.60
C ARG A 68 8.49 -6.02 -16.96
N TYR A 69 8.03 -7.12 -17.56
CA TYR A 69 6.99 -7.96 -17.01
C TYR A 69 7.45 -8.62 -15.69
N THR A 70 8.65 -9.21 -15.65
CA THR A 70 9.19 -9.80 -14.42
C THR A 70 9.40 -8.76 -13.33
N ASP A 71 9.92 -7.59 -13.69
CA ASP A 71 10.10 -6.47 -12.75
C ASP A 71 8.73 -6.03 -12.20
N SER A 72 7.72 -5.89 -13.05
CA SER A 72 6.35 -5.54 -12.62
C SER A 72 5.76 -6.59 -11.68
N GLN A 73 5.99 -7.88 -11.95
CA GLN A 73 5.58 -8.97 -11.05
C GLN A 73 6.24 -8.88 -9.69
N THR A 74 7.54 -8.59 -9.63
CA THR A 74 8.23 -8.45 -8.34
C THR A 74 7.71 -7.28 -7.53
N VAL A 75 7.48 -6.12 -8.17
CA VAL A 75 6.93 -4.93 -7.51
C VAL A 75 5.54 -5.22 -6.93
N LEU A 76 4.68 -5.91 -7.67
CA LEU A 76 3.34 -6.27 -7.18
C LEU A 76 3.37 -7.19 -5.97
N GLN A 77 4.26 -8.18 -5.98
CA GLN A 77 4.44 -9.09 -4.84
C GLN A 77 4.96 -8.33 -3.61
N GLU A 78 5.91 -7.41 -3.80
CA GLU A 78 6.40 -6.55 -2.73
C GLU A 78 5.29 -5.67 -2.15
N GLU A 79 4.53 -4.96 -3.00
CA GLU A 79 3.39 -4.14 -2.57
C GLU A 79 2.36 -4.97 -1.80
N ARG A 80 2.01 -6.16 -2.29
CA ARG A 80 1.07 -7.06 -1.61
C ARG A 80 1.57 -7.47 -0.23
N LEU A 81 2.84 -7.82 -0.09
CA LEU A 81 3.44 -8.18 1.21
C LEU A 81 3.40 -6.99 2.17
N GLU A 82 3.67 -5.78 1.70
CA GLU A 82 3.55 -4.55 2.50
C GLU A 82 2.12 -4.31 2.98
N TRP A 83 1.13 -4.44 2.10
CA TRP A 83 -0.28 -4.29 2.46
C TRP A 83 -0.76 -5.37 3.43
N MET A 84 -0.31 -6.62 3.29
CA MET A 84 -0.57 -7.68 4.27
C MET A 84 0.06 -7.36 5.63
N ALA A 85 1.30 -6.88 5.65
CA ALA A 85 1.94 -6.45 6.89
C ALA A 85 1.18 -5.28 7.56
N GLN A 86 0.65 -4.34 6.76
CA GLN A 86 -0.20 -3.27 7.26
C GLN A 86 -1.53 -3.80 7.85
N ARG A 87 -2.18 -4.76 7.19
CA ARG A 87 -3.38 -5.45 7.70
C ARG A 87 -3.11 -6.09 9.06
N ASP A 88 -1.97 -6.75 9.21
CA ASP A 88 -1.60 -7.44 10.44
C ASP A 88 -1.33 -6.44 11.58
N ARG A 89 -0.63 -5.33 11.29
CA ARG A 89 -0.46 -4.21 12.23
C ARG A 89 -1.80 -3.64 12.70
N LEU A 90 -2.76 -3.45 11.78
CA LEU A 90 -4.10 -2.99 12.13
C LEU A 90 -4.83 -4.01 13.01
N THR A 91 -4.70 -5.30 12.71
CA THR A 91 -5.30 -6.38 13.50
C THR A 91 -4.79 -6.41 14.95
N VAL A 92 -3.48 -6.25 15.13
CA VAL A 92 -2.87 -6.14 16.46
C VAL A 92 -3.38 -4.90 17.20
N THR A 93 -3.44 -3.75 16.51
CA THR A 93 -3.91 -2.49 17.09
C THR A 93 -5.37 -2.57 17.51
N ILE A 94 -6.25 -3.10 16.65
CA ILE A 94 -7.67 -3.34 16.97
C ILE A 94 -7.81 -4.22 18.21
N SER A 95 -7.00 -5.28 18.31
CA SER A 95 -7.01 -6.19 19.45
C SER A 95 -6.57 -5.48 20.74
N ALA A 96 -5.56 -4.61 20.67
CA ALA A 96 -5.14 -3.78 21.80
C ALA A 96 -6.22 -2.80 22.24
N THR A 97 -6.88 -2.10 21.30
CA THR A 97 -7.97 -1.17 21.59
C THR A 97 -9.18 -1.88 22.21
N ASN A 98 -9.53 -3.08 21.72
CA ASN A 98 -10.57 -3.91 22.33
C ASN A 98 -10.24 -4.25 23.79
N ARG A 99 -9.01 -4.66 24.09
CA ARG A 99 -8.57 -4.93 25.47
C ARG A 99 -8.66 -3.68 26.35
N ALA A 100 -8.31 -2.51 25.82
CA ALA A 100 -8.44 -1.25 26.54
C ALA A 100 -9.91 -0.95 26.87
N ILE A 101 -10.83 -1.11 25.92
CA ILE A 101 -12.27 -0.93 26.15
C ILE A 101 -12.78 -1.89 27.24
N LEU A 102 -12.39 -3.16 27.20
CA LEU A 102 -12.78 -4.13 28.23
C LEU A 102 -12.25 -3.75 29.62
N LYS A 103 -11.04 -3.19 29.70
CA LYS A 103 -10.51 -2.67 30.97
C LYS A 103 -11.33 -1.49 31.48
N LYS A 104 -11.76 -0.59 30.58
CA LYS A 104 -12.67 0.52 30.89
C LYS A 104 -14.03 0.01 31.38
N ASP A 105 -14.57 -1.04 30.77
CA ASP A 105 -15.84 -1.66 31.21
C ASP A 105 -15.78 -2.28 32.60
N ARG A 106 -14.62 -2.82 33.00
CA ARG A 106 -14.42 -3.29 34.39
C ARG A 106 -14.39 -2.11 35.35
N ARG A 107 -13.60 -1.08 35.04
CA ARG A 107 -13.47 0.10 35.90
C ARG A 107 -14.79 0.87 36.05
N LEU A 108 -15.59 0.98 34.99
CA LEU A 108 -16.91 1.59 35.06
C LEU A 108 -17.84 0.81 35.99
N ARG A 109 -17.82 -0.53 35.96
CA ARG A 109 -18.61 -1.35 36.89
C ARG A 109 -18.20 -1.13 38.34
N GLU A 110 -16.89 -1.10 38.62
CA GLU A 110 -16.35 -0.82 39.96
C GLU A 110 -16.78 0.58 40.45
N LEU A 111 -16.71 1.60 39.61
CA LEU A 111 -17.14 2.96 39.96
C LEU A 111 -18.64 3.05 40.20
N VAL A 112 -19.46 2.39 39.37
CA VAL A 112 -20.92 2.34 39.57
C VAL A 112 -21.26 1.64 40.88
N GLU A 113 -20.59 0.53 41.20
CA GLU A 113 -20.77 -0.18 42.47
C GLU A 113 -20.34 0.69 43.66
N ALA A 114 -19.22 1.42 43.56
CA ALA A 114 -18.75 2.34 44.58
C ALA A 114 -19.75 3.49 44.80
N VAL A 115 -20.30 4.06 43.73
CA VAL A 115 -21.35 5.09 43.82
C VAL A 115 -22.60 4.52 44.48
N TYR A 116 -23.02 3.30 44.12
CA TYR A 116 -24.17 2.63 44.73
C TYR A 116 -23.97 2.40 46.23
N LYS A 117 -22.82 1.86 46.64
CA LYS A 117 -22.44 1.63 48.04
C LYS A 117 -22.38 2.93 48.84
N LEU A 118 -21.75 3.97 48.29
CA LEU A 118 -21.68 5.28 48.93
C LEU A 118 -23.08 5.86 49.10
N THR A 119 -23.90 5.79 48.06
CA THR A 119 -25.29 6.25 48.09
C THR A 119 -26.07 5.51 49.18
N HIS A 120 -26.03 4.18 49.21
CA HIS A 120 -26.73 3.37 50.22
C HIS A 120 -26.22 3.60 51.64
N ALA A 121 -24.90 3.76 51.84
CA ALA A 121 -24.33 4.12 53.13
C ALA A 121 -24.84 5.48 53.62
N THR A 122 -24.88 6.48 52.72
CA THR A 122 -25.34 7.84 53.05
C THR A 122 -26.84 7.90 53.35
N PHE A 123 -27.69 7.17 52.62
CA PHE A 123 -29.13 7.13 52.87
C PHE A 123 -29.51 6.22 54.06
N GLY A 124 -28.80 5.11 54.26
CA GLY A 124 -28.98 4.22 55.41
C GLY A 124 -28.58 4.86 56.74
N GLN A 125 -27.52 5.69 56.77
CA GLN A 125 -27.14 6.47 57.96
C GLN A 125 -28.00 7.72 58.17
N ALA A 126 -28.48 8.37 57.11
CA ALA A 126 -29.35 9.54 57.23
C ALA A 126 -30.69 9.23 57.89
N HIS A 127 -31.22 8.01 57.71
CA HIS A 127 -32.41 7.53 58.44
C HIS A 127 -32.14 7.19 59.92
N VAL A 128 -30.91 6.85 60.28
CA VAL A 128 -30.51 6.53 61.68
C VAL A 128 -30.12 7.78 62.47
N LEU A 129 -29.66 8.84 61.79
CA LEU A 129 -29.19 10.08 62.41
C LEU A 129 -30.05 11.28 62.01
N ALA A 130 -31.34 11.24 62.37
CA ALA A 130 -32.20 12.40 62.54
C ALA A 130 -31.71 13.30 63.71
N GLY A 131 -30.45 13.75 63.61
CA GLY A 131 -29.75 14.47 64.67
C GLY A 131 -28.28 14.68 64.33
N ARG A 132 -28.01 15.52 63.32
CA ARG A 132 -26.69 16.11 63.01
C ARG A 132 -25.56 15.13 62.65
N ARG A 133 -25.47 14.75 61.38
CA ARG A 133 -24.17 14.52 60.71
C ARG A 133 -24.33 14.67 59.20
N SER A 134 -23.52 15.54 58.61
CA SER A 134 -23.50 15.86 57.19
C SER A 134 -23.00 14.68 56.36
N VAL A 135 -23.74 14.37 55.29
CA VAL A 135 -23.30 13.47 54.22
C VAL A 135 -21.94 13.95 53.67
N PRO A 136 -20.95 13.08 53.44
CA PRO A 136 -19.72 13.45 52.75
C PRO A 136 -20.00 13.69 51.26
N ARG A 137 -20.48 14.90 50.94
CA ARG A 137 -20.79 15.33 49.56
C ARG A 137 -19.57 15.21 48.63
N ASP A 138 -18.37 15.38 49.19
CA ASP A 138 -17.11 15.41 48.45
C ASP A 138 -16.78 14.06 47.79
N GLY A 139 -17.02 12.95 48.49
CA GLY A 139 -16.75 11.60 47.94
C GLY A 139 -17.64 11.25 46.76
N ARG A 140 -18.90 11.70 46.76
CA ARG A 140 -19.85 11.48 45.66
C ARG A 140 -19.48 12.29 44.43
N ILE A 141 -19.09 13.56 44.61
CA ILE A 141 -18.66 14.43 43.51
C ILE A 141 -17.40 13.85 42.83
N VAL A 142 -16.43 13.37 43.62
CA VAL A 142 -15.22 12.73 43.08
C VAL A 142 -15.54 11.46 42.28
N LEU A 143 -16.42 10.58 42.77
CA LEU A 143 -16.77 9.36 42.04
C LEU A 143 -17.55 9.65 40.75
N LEU A 144 -18.44 10.65 40.75
CA LEU A 144 -19.18 11.03 39.55
C LEU A 144 -18.26 11.62 38.47
N THR A 145 -17.33 12.50 38.85
CA THR A 145 -16.35 13.06 37.90
C THR A 145 -15.43 12.00 37.30
N LEU A 146 -15.00 11.02 38.11
CA LEU A 146 -14.25 9.86 37.60
C LEU A 146 -15.09 9.00 36.64
N LEU A 147 -16.38 8.79 36.95
CA LEU A 147 -17.28 8.03 36.11
C LEU A 147 -17.52 8.73 34.75
N GLU A 148 -17.75 10.04 34.75
CA GLU A 148 -17.88 10.85 33.53
C GLU A 148 -16.62 10.75 32.66
N ARG A 149 -15.45 10.91 33.27
CA ARG A 149 -14.16 10.78 32.57
C ARG A 149 -14.00 9.39 31.94
N GLU A 150 -14.27 8.33 32.67
CA GLU A 150 -14.15 6.96 32.16
C GLU A 150 -15.15 6.65 31.03
N ILE A 151 -16.35 7.22 31.08
CA ILE A 151 -17.32 7.13 29.98
C ILE A 151 -16.80 7.84 28.72
N LEU A 152 -16.27 9.06 28.88
CA LEU A 152 -15.74 9.83 27.75
C LEU A 152 -14.55 9.12 27.10
N GLU A 153 -13.60 8.63 27.90
CA GLU A 153 -12.44 7.88 27.40
C GLU A 153 -12.87 6.54 26.74
N LYS A 154 -13.90 5.86 27.25
CA LYS A 154 -14.45 4.68 26.58
C LYS A 154 -15.05 5.04 25.21
N ARG A 155 -15.83 6.13 25.13
CA ARG A 155 -16.46 6.57 23.88
C ARG A 155 -15.43 6.96 22.82
N SER A 156 -14.33 7.63 23.21
CA SER A 156 -13.25 7.94 22.27
C SER A 156 -12.59 6.67 21.74
N LEU A 157 -12.27 5.70 22.62
CA LEU A 157 -11.72 4.41 22.19
C LEU A 157 -12.66 3.65 21.25
N GLN A 158 -13.97 3.71 21.46
CA GLN A 158 -14.96 3.11 20.56
C GLN A 158 -14.98 3.79 19.18
N ALA A 159 -14.85 5.12 19.13
CA ALA A 159 -14.76 5.86 17.87
C ALA A 159 -13.46 5.52 17.11
N ASP A 160 -12.32 5.46 17.81
CA ASP A 160 -11.05 5.08 17.22
C ASP A 160 -11.07 3.63 16.72
N LEU A 161 -11.73 2.74 17.47
CA LEU A 161 -11.90 1.35 17.05
C LEU A 161 -12.74 1.23 15.77
N LYS A 162 -13.79 2.06 15.62
CA LYS A 162 -14.56 2.13 14.37
C LYS A 162 -13.67 2.56 13.21
N ARG A 163 -12.91 3.64 13.38
CA ARG A 163 -11.96 4.14 12.36
C ARG A 163 -10.92 3.09 11.96
N LEU A 164 -10.39 2.34 12.93
CA LEU A 164 -9.45 1.26 12.65
C LEU A 164 -10.07 0.11 11.87
N ARG A 165 -11.35 -0.24 12.15
CA ARG A 165 -12.08 -1.25 11.37
C ARG A 165 -12.34 -0.79 9.94
N ASP A 166 -12.77 0.46 9.77
CA ASP A 166 -13.00 1.04 8.45
C ASP A 166 -11.70 1.05 7.63
N ARG A 167 -10.58 1.46 8.25
CA ARG A 167 -9.25 1.40 7.63
C ARG A 167 -8.80 -0.03 7.31
N ARG A 168 -9.12 -0.99 8.17
CA ARG A 168 -8.82 -2.40 7.89
C ARG A 168 -9.61 -2.89 6.68
N ALA A 169 -10.90 -2.56 6.59
CA ALA A 169 -11.72 -2.93 5.43
C ALA A 169 -11.14 -2.36 4.12
N SER A 170 -10.70 -1.10 4.11
CA SER A 170 -10.04 -0.54 2.92
C SER A 170 -8.72 -1.23 2.57
N VAL A 171 -7.96 -1.70 3.58
CA VAL A 171 -6.73 -2.47 3.33
C VAL A 171 -7.08 -3.85 2.76
N ASP A 172 -8.09 -4.52 3.31
CA ASP A 172 -8.53 -5.83 2.83
C ASP A 172 -9.01 -5.75 1.36
N GLU A 173 -9.68 -4.65 0.98
CA GLU A 173 -10.05 -4.36 -0.41
C GLU A 173 -8.80 -4.21 -1.30
N THR A 174 -7.82 -3.38 -0.92
CA THR A 174 -6.58 -3.22 -1.70
C THR A 174 -5.78 -4.52 -1.85
N VAL A 175 -5.74 -5.37 -0.81
CA VAL A 175 -5.08 -6.68 -0.90
C VAL A 175 -5.82 -7.57 -1.89
N SER A 176 -7.15 -7.56 -1.89
CA SER A 176 -7.96 -8.32 -2.84
C SER A 176 -7.78 -7.84 -4.29
N GLU A 177 -7.68 -6.53 -4.50
CA GLU A 177 -7.39 -5.96 -5.83
C GLU A 177 -6.03 -6.42 -6.35
N LEU A 178 -4.99 -6.36 -5.51
CA LEU A 178 -3.65 -6.83 -5.86
C LEU A 178 -3.61 -8.33 -6.15
N GLU A 179 -4.33 -9.15 -5.38
CA GLU A 179 -4.45 -10.59 -5.64
C GLU A 179 -5.09 -10.89 -7.00
N SER A 180 -6.15 -10.14 -7.36
CA SER A 180 -6.79 -10.28 -8.67
C SER A 180 -5.86 -9.88 -9.82
N LEU A 181 -5.05 -8.84 -9.61
CA LEU A 181 -4.10 -8.34 -10.60
C LEU A 181 -2.94 -9.34 -10.79
N GLU A 182 -2.40 -9.89 -9.69
CA GLU A 182 -1.41 -10.97 -9.73
C GLU A 182 -1.93 -12.18 -10.53
N GLU A 183 -3.17 -12.59 -10.29
CA GLU A 183 -3.78 -13.72 -11.00
C GLU A 183 -3.97 -13.43 -12.49
N ASN A 184 -4.43 -12.23 -12.85
CA ASN A 184 -4.52 -11.81 -14.25
C ASN A 184 -3.16 -11.84 -14.95
N PHE A 185 -2.11 -11.40 -14.27
CA PHE A 185 -0.76 -11.51 -14.83
C PHE A 185 -0.32 -12.96 -15.01
N ARG A 186 -0.58 -13.85 -14.05
CA ARG A 186 -0.28 -15.29 -14.20
C ARG A 186 -1.00 -15.89 -15.41
N LEU A 187 -2.26 -15.55 -15.62
CA LEU A 187 -3.02 -16.00 -16.79
C LEU A 187 -2.39 -15.51 -18.10
N LEU A 188 -1.98 -14.23 -18.16
CA LEU A 188 -1.28 -13.68 -19.33
C LEU A 188 0.07 -14.36 -19.60
N ALA A 189 0.80 -14.75 -18.56
CA ALA A 189 2.04 -15.51 -18.72
C ALA A 189 1.79 -16.90 -19.30
N LEU A 190 0.76 -17.60 -18.82
CA LEU A 190 0.37 -18.91 -19.35
C LEU A 190 -0.09 -18.83 -20.81
N GLU A 191 -0.83 -17.79 -21.19
CA GLU A 191 -1.22 -17.55 -22.58
C GLU A 191 0.02 -17.29 -23.47
N ALA A 192 0.98 -16.50 -22.99
CA ALA A 192 2.22 -16.21 -23.72
C ALA A 192 3.12 -17.44 -23.88
N GLU A 193 3.12 -18.37 -22.93
CA GLU A 193 3.86 -19.65 -23.03
C GLU A 193 3.17 -20.67 -23.97
N SER A 194 1.87 -20.48 -24.24
CA SER A 194 1.08 -21.38 -25.08
C SER A 194 1.11 -21.06 -26.59
N LEU A 195 1.67 -19.91 -26.97
CA LEU A 195 1.81 -19.42 -28.35
C LEU A 195 3.21 -19.70 -28.92
#